data_AF-D9CGH3-F1
#
_entry.id   AF-D9CGH3-F1
#
_cell.length_a   1.000
_cell.length_b   1.000
_cell.length_c   1.000
_cell.angle_alpha   90.00
_cell.angle_beta   90.00
_cell.angle_gamma   90.00
#
_symmetry.space_group_name_H-M   'P 1'
#
loop_
_entity.id
_entity.type
_entity.pdbx_description
1 polymer ?
#
loop_
_entity_poly.entity_id
_entity_poly.type
_entity_poly.pdbx_seq_one_letter_code
_entity_poly.pdbx_strand_id
1 'polypeptide(L)'
;MSSLRDRLIIKVKHLKDFLAHIDRADRIYYLERGDYLVALASNYLWEGQLSKEDPEVVKKWKEVKEYKGVEVEEFLDAWEAGDYLKAISSKG
;
A
#
# COMPACT_ATOMS: atom_id res chain seq x y z
N MET A 1 9.23 -14.51 -17.43
CA MET A 1 9.07 -13.32 -16.57
C MET A 1 7.62 -12.83 -16.66
N SER A 2 6.70 -13.59 -16.08
CA SER A 2 5.26 -13.27 -16.01
C SER A 2 4.79 -13.56 -14.59
N SER A 3 4.20 -12.60 -13.89
CA SER A 3 3.23 -12.87 -12.81
C SER A 3 2.57 -11.62 -12.20
N LEU A 4 3.15 -10.42 -12.39
CA LEU A 4 2.57 -9.18 -11.85
C LEU A 4 1.74 -8.37 -12.88
N ARG A 5 1.93 -8.61 -14.19
CA ARG A 5 1.25 -7.88 -15.27
C ARG A 5 -0.23 -8.21 -15.45
N ASP A 6 -0.72 -9.31 -14.85
CA ASP A 6 -2.13 -9.75 -14.95
C ASP A 6 -2.94 -9.53 -13.65
N ARG A 7 -2.36 -8.87 -12.64
CA ARG A 7 -3.03 -8.71 -11.34
C ARG A 7 -3.86 -7.44 -11.30
N LEU A 8 -5.17 -7.58 -11.34
CA LEU A 8 -6.13 -6.52 -11.08
C LEU A 8 -5.81 -5.82 -9.75
N ILE A 9 -5.55 -4.51 -9.79
CA ILE A 9 -5.42 -3.70 -8.59
C ILE A 9 -6.80 -3.47 -8.00
N ILE A 10 -6.97 -3.85 -6.74
CA ILE A 10 -8.20 -3.66 -5.98
C ILE A 10 -7.98 -2.53 -5.01
N LYS A 11 -8.59 -1.37 -5.29
CA LYS A 11 -8.59 -0.25 -4.33
C LYS A 11 -9.58 -0.55 -3.21
N VAL A 12 -9.08 -0.64 -1.97
CA VAL A 12 -9.92 -0.87 -0.79
C VAL A 12 -10.30 0.44 -0.13
N LYS A 13 -11.47 0.46 0.52
CA LYS A 13 -12.07 1.69 1.05
C LYS A 13 -11.51 2.08 2.42
N HIS A 14 -11.23 1.11 3.28
CA HIS A 14 -10.78 1.34 4.66
C HIS A 14 -9.37 0.78 4.89
N LEU A 15 -8.59 1.44 5.75
CA LEU A 15 -7.22 1.01 6.03
C LEU A 15 -7.21 -0.37 6.70
N LYS A 16 -8.19 -0.66 7.56
CA LYS A 16 -8.34 -1.98 8.18
C LYS A 16 -8.46 -3.12 7.16
N ASP A 17 -9.14 -2.87 6.04
CA ASP A 17 -9.33 -3.86 4.99
C ASP A 17 -8.00 -4.11 4.28
N PHE A 18 -7.21 -3.06 4.07
CA PHE A 18 -5.85 -3.16 3.55
C PHE A 18 -4.95 -3.97 4.48
N LEU A 19 -4.94 -3.64 5.78
CA LEU A 19 -4.13 -4.35 6.79
C LEU A 19 -4.47 -5.84 6.89
N ALA A 20 -5.71 -6.25 6.63
CA ALA A 20 -6.10 -7.66 6.63
C ALA A 20 -5.43 -8.48 5.51
N HIS A 21 -4.94 -7.83 4.45
CA HIS A 21 -4.28 -8.48 3.31
C HIS A 21 -2.75 -8.44 3.40
N ILE A 22 -2.21 -7.66 4.34
CA ILE A 22 -0.76 -7.47 4.52
C ILE A 22 -0.06 -8.76 4.96
N ASP A 23 -0.68 -9.54 5.84
CA ASP A 23 -0.07 -10.79 6.34
C ASP A 23 0.21 -11.82 5.23
N ARG A 24 -0.37 -11.64 4.04
CA ARG A 24 -0.18 -12.49 2.86
C ARG A 24 0.71 -11.86 1.79
N ALA A 25 1.18 -10.63 2.01
CA ALA A 25 1.99 -9.90 1.06
C ALA A 25 3.48 -10.07 1.42
N ASP A 26 4.27 -10.54 0.44
CA ASP A 26 5.72 -10.66 0.61
C ASP A 26 6.41 -9.29 0.67
N ARG A 27 5.78 -8.27 0.05
CA ARG A 27 6.28 -6.90 -0.04
C ARG A 27 5.15 -5.89 0.02
N ILE A 28 5.39 -4.80 0.74
CA ILE A 28 4.50 -3.65 0.83
C ILE A 28 5.26 -2.43 0.36
N TYR A 29 4.64 -1.67 -0.54
CA TYR A 29 5.13 -0.38 -0.94
C TYR A 29 4.24 0.71 -0.35
N TYR A 30 4.83 1.80 0.13
CA TYR A 30 4.03 2.89 0.66
C TYR A 30 4.65 4.26 0.40
N LEU A 31 3.81 5.30 0.47
CA LEU A 31 4.18 6.70 0.42
C LEU A 31 3.41 7.41 1.52
N GLU A 32 4.12 7.97 2.51
CA GLU A 32 3.52 8.70 3.63
C GLU A 32 3.98 10.16 3.58
N ARG A 33 3.02 11.09 3.46
CA ARG A 33 3.28 12.54 3.46
C ARG A 33 2.45 13.20 4.55
N GLY A 34 3.07 13.38 5.71
CA GLY A 34 2.39 13.88 6.90
C GLY A 34 1.28 12.91 7.32
N ASP A 35 0.03 13.33 7.20
CA ASP A 35 -1.13 12.51 7.56
C ASP A 35 -1.71 11.70 6.39
N TYR A 36 -1.25 11.95 5.17
CA TYR A 36 -1.74 11.24 3.99
C TYR A 36 -0.85 10.05 3.66
N LEU A 37 -1.46 8.89 3.42
CA LEU A 37 -0.77 7.65 3.12
C LEU A 37 -1.38 7.01 1.87
N VAL A 38 -0.49 6.53 1.00
CA VAL A 38 -0.78 5.59 -0.09
C VAL A 38 -0.01 4.32 0.20
N ALA A 39 -0.67 3.17 0.18
CA ALA A 39 -0.04 1.89 0.45
C ALA A 39 -0.53 0.81 -0.52
N LEU A 40 0.40 -0.01 -1.02
CA LEU A 40 0.16 -1.08 -1.97
C LEU A 40 0.79 -2.37 -1.43
N ALA A 41 -0.03 -3.40 -1.24
CA ALA A 41 0.42 -4.71 -0.78
C ALA A 41 -0.13 -5.78 -1.74
N SER A 42 0.76 -6.57 -2.35
CA SER A 42 0.43 -7.46 -3.48
C SER A 42 -0.29 -6.73 -4.63
N ASN A 43 -1.62 -6.70 -4.62
CA ASN A 43 -2.49 -6.05 -5.59
C ASN A 43 -3.59 -5.21 -4.93
N TYR A 44 -3.53 -5.02 -3.62
CA TYR A 44 -4.46 -4.18 -2.87
C TYR A 44 -3.86 -2.81 -2.69
N LEU A 45 -4.60 -1.78 -3.05
CA LEU A 45 -4.20 -0.38 -2.91
C LEU A 45 -5.11 0.29 -1.88
N TRP A 46 -4.51 1.02 -0.95
CA TRP A 46 -5.22 1.96 -0.10
C TRP A 46 -4.61 3.34 -0.21
N GLU A 47 -5.44 4.36 -0.11
CA GLU A 47 -5.07 5.77 -0.19
C GLU A 47 -6.02 6.55 0.72
N GLY A 48 -5.48 7.34 1.65
CA GLY A 48 -6.32 8.11 2.56
C GLY A 48 -5.53 8.92 3.58
N GLN A 49 -6.27 9.52 4.52
CA GLN A 49 -5.73 10.28 5.65
C GLN A 49 -5.77 9.41 6.91
N LEU A 50 -4.64 9.25 7.58
CA LEU A 50 -4.50 8.44 8.79
C LEU A 50 -5.32 9.01 9.95
N SER A 51 -5.45 10.34 10.06
CA SER A 51 -6.26 11.00 11.11
C SER A 51 -7.75 10.68 11.05
N LYS A 52 -8.26 10.17 9.92
CA LYS A 52 -9.66 9.78 9.74
C LYS A 52 -9.94 8.32 10.08
N GLU A 53 -8.89 7.53 10.30
CA GLU A 53 -9.00 6.12 10.63
C GLU A 53 -8.97 5.92 12.15
N ASP A 54 -9.44 4.77 12.61
CA ASP A 54 -9.41 4.42 14.03
C ASP A 54 -7.96 4.38 14.55
N PRO A 55 -7.65 4.95 15.74
CA PRO A 55 -6.30 4.98 16.28
C PRO A 55 -5.62 3.61 16.40
N GLU A 56 -6.41 2.57 16.67
CA GLU A 56 -5.93 1.18 16.73
C GLU A 56 -5.47 0.67 15.36
N VAL A 57 -6.17 1.05 14.28
CA VAL A 57 -5.82 0.69 12.90
C VAL A 57 -4.53 1.41 12.49
N VAL A 58 -4.40 2.70 12.83
CA VAL A 58 -3.17 3.47 12.58
C VAL A 58 -1.98 2.89 13.35
N LYS A 59 -2.19 2.46 14.60
CA LYS A 59 -1.14 1.79 15.39
C LYS A 59 -0.67 0.51 14.70
N LYS A 60 -1.61 -0.32 14.24
CA LYS A 60 -1.28 -1.55 13.51
C LYS A 60 -0.52 -1.27 12.21
N TRP A 61 -0.86 -0.19 11.48
CA TRP A 61 -0.06 0.24 10.32
C TRP A 61 1.39 0.57 10.70
N LYS A 62 1.61 1.27 11.81
CA LYS A 62 2.98 1.57 12.30
C LYS A 62 3.74 0.29 12.63
N GLU A 63 3.10 -0.67 13.27
CA GLU A 63 3.70 -1.97 13.57
C GLU A 63 4.08 -2.75 12.30
N VAL A 64 3.26 -2.67 11.24
CA VAL A 64 3.57 -3.27 9.93
C VAL A 64 4.84 -2.68 9.33
N LYS A 65 5.06 -1.37 9.43
CA LYS A 65 6.29 -0.73 8.93
C LYS A 65 7.55 -1.23 9.62
N GLU A 66 7.43 -1.70 10.85
CA GLU A 66 8.54 -2.24 11.65
C GLU A 66 8.69 -3.78 11.52
N TYR A 67 7.80 -4.42 10.75
CA TYR A 67 7.71 -5.87 10.69
C TYR A 67 8.84 -6.49 9.86
N LYS A 68 9.73 -7.26 10.50
CA LYS A 68 10.95 -7.83 9.90
C LYS A 68 10.75 -8.90 8.83
N GLY A 69 9.51 -9.38 8.61
CA GLY A 69 9.20 -10.44 7.66
C GLY A 69 8.63 -9.96 6.32
N VAL A 70 8.34 -8.67 6.19
CA VAL A 70 7.81 -8.07 4.97
C VAL A 70 8.80 -7.01 4.51
N GLU A 71 9.18 -7.05 3.23
CA GLU A 71 9.95 -5.97 2.67
C GLU A 71 9.04 -4.75 2.55
N VAL A 72 9.31 -3.73 3.36
CA VAL A 72 8.57 -2.48 3.37
C VAL A 72 9.45 -1.42 2.70
N GLU A 73 9.02 -0.97 1.52
CA GLU A 73 9.76 -0.01 0.71
C GLU A 73 8.98 1.31 0.61
N GLU A 74 9.60 2.40 1.08
CA GLU A 74 9.04 3.74 0.95
C GLU A 74 9.41 4.32 -0.42
N PHE A 75 8.42 4.76 -1.20
CA PHE A 75 8.68 5.47 -2.44
C PHE A 75 9.32 6.83 -2.13
N LEU A 76 10.44 7.13 -2.80
CA LEU A 76 11.18 8.38 -2.61
C LEU A 76 10.39 9.60 -3.11
N ASP A 77 9.61 9.47 -4.20
CA ASP A 77 8.84 10.59 -4.72
C ASP A 77 7.42 10.23 -5.21
N ALA A 78 6.47 11.14 -4.99
CA ALA A 78 5.06 10.98 -5.37
C ALA A 78 4.84 10.81 -6.87
N TRP A 79 5.76 11.27 -7.72
CA TRP A 79 5.71 11.02 -9.16
C TRP A 79 6.04 9.57 -9.51
N GLU A 80 6.94 8.92 -8.76
CA GLU A 80 7.26 7.50 -8.95
C GLU A 80 6.09 6.65 -8.49
N ALA A 81 5.44 7.01 -7.37
CA ALA A 81 4.19 6.36 -6.98
C ALA A 81 3.11 6.51 -8.07
N GLY A 82 2.98 7.70 -8.66
CA GLY A 82 2.02 7.96 -9.74
C GLY A 82 2.32 7.19 -11.04
N ASP A 83 3.58 7.18 -11.48
CA ASP A 83 4.02 6.45 -12.67
C ASP A 83 4.09 4.94 -12.44
N TYR A 84 4.40 4.50 -11.22
CA TYR A 84 4.29 3.12 -10.79
C TYR A 84 2.82 2.70 -10.89
N LEU A 85 1.90 3.39 -10.20
CA LEU A 85 0.45 3.13 -10.23
C LEU A 85 -0.15 3.20 -11.65
N LYS A 86 0.32 4.13 -12.49
CA LYS A 86 -0.07 4.19 -13.90
C LYS A 86 0.52 3.03 -14.69
N ALA A 87 1.79 2.68 -14.53
CA ALA A 87 2.42 1.57 -15.24
C ALA A 87 1.73 0.22 -14.93
N ILE A 88 1.14 0.07 -13.73
CA ILE A 88 0.30 -1.10 -13.38
C ILE A 88 -1.14 -1.00 -13.91
N SER A 89 -1.62 0.17 -14.32
CA SER A 89 -3.01 0.46 -14.70
C SER A 89 -3.22 0.71 -16.21
N SER A 90 -2.24 1.26 -16.93
CA SER A 90 -2.41 1.86 -18.26
C SER A 90 -1.88 1.04 -19.44
N LYS A 91 -1.83 -0.29 -19.33
CA LYS A 91 -1.85 -1.18 -20.52
C LYS A 91 -3.11 -2.06 -20.47
N GLY A 92 -4.26 -1.39 -20.48
CA GLY A 92 -5.54 -1.93 -20.93
C GLY A 92 -5.79 -1.57 -22.38
#